data_AF-A0A7S3G3Q2-F1
#
_entry.id   AF-A0A7S3G3Q2-F1
#
_cell.length_a   1.000
_cell.length_b   1.000
_cell.length_c   1.000
_cell.angle_alpha   90.00
_cell.angle_beta   90.00
_cell.angle_gamma   90.00
#
_symmetry.space_group_name_H-M   'P 1'
#
loop_
_entity.id
_entity.type
_entity.pdbx_description
1 polymer ?
#
loop_
_entity_poly.entity_id
_entity_poly.type
_entity_poly.pdbx_seq_one_letter_code
_entity_poly.pdbx_strand_id
1 'polypeptide(L)'
;VVIFFHYTYRTSFLLLLLPPCLLVLPPPVWLEQRWFLVGPKRSGTNVHIDPLGTSAWNTLISGRKRWVVFPFATKKSYIKPGAKVLGDGEAITWFSKLIPQTRKPEWPTHRPIEFIQYPGETIFVPGGLWHAVLNIDDTVAITQNYCSSTNFEEVFWKFLKSQRKLAMKAADAMKNDHPSLYAVAQRLIEKREERREQKRKKEGEWEREMVTKKLKLTLKMGREEEEEVEKERVGKKGSEQEEGGSSESSRSGSGSGSDESDE
;
A
#
# COMPACT_ATOMS: atom_id res chain seq x y z
N VAL A 1 4.39 -13.35 21.63
CA VAL A 1 5.51 -13.86 22.45
C VAL A 1 6.79 -13.35 21.82
N VAL A 2 7.48 -12.40 22.44
CA VAL A 2 8.87 -12.06 22.07
C VAL A 2 9.73 -13.06 22.83
N ILE A 3 10.50 -13.86 22.11
CA ILE A 3 11.32 -14.91 22.71
C ILE A 3 12.74 -14.35 22.86
N PHE A 4 13.26 -14.38 24.08
CA PHE A 4 14.63 -14.01 24.40
C PHE A 4 15.47 -15.29 24.46
N PHE A 5 16.54 -15.36 23.69
CA PHE A 5 17.57 -16.37 23.86
C PHE A 5 18.81 -15.71 24.46
N HIS A 6 19.25 -16.21 25.61
CA HIS A 6 20.48 -15.77 26.28
C HIS A 6 21.57 -16.82 26.01
N TYR A 7 22.58 -16.46 25.23
CA TYR A 7 23.74 -17.32 24.99
C TYR A 7 24.91 -16.82 25.82
N THR A 8 25.33 -17.60 26.83
CA THR A 8 26.57 -17.34 27.58
C THR A 8 27.76 -17.77 26.72
N TYR A 9 28.56 -16.79 26.29
CA TYR A 9 29.78 -17.03 25.52
C TYR A 9 30.84 -17.68 26.41
N ARG A 10 31.07 -18.99 26.25
CA ARG A 10 32.38 -19.59 26.57
C ARG A 10 33.10 -19.80 25.25
N THR A 11 34.26 -19.18 25.14
CA THR A 11 35.13 -19.13 23.97
C THR A 11 35.45 -20.52 23.42
N SER A 12 35.49 -20.59 22.08
CA SER A 12 35.89 -21.72 21.23
C SER A 12 34.76 -22.69 20.86
N PHE A 13 34.48 -22.76 19.55
CA PHE A 13 33.43 -23.53 18.86
C PHE A 13 31.99 -22.97 18.94
N LEU A 14 31.68 -22.00 18.10
CA LEU A 14 30.30 -21.55 17.89
C LEU A 14 29.99 -21.33 16.40
N LEU A 15 29.99 -22.44 15.66
CA LEU A 15 29.39 -22.54 14.32
C LEU A 15 28.29 -23.63 14.26
N LEU A 16 27.88 -24.21 15.40
CA LEU A 16 27.06 -25.43 15.41
C LEU A 16 25.86 -25.46 16.37
N LEU A 17 25.35 -24.32 16.86
CA LEU A 17 24.16 -24.33 17.74
C LEU A 17 23.13 -23.24 17.39
N LEU A 18 22.82 -23.09 16.10
CA LEU A 18 21.52 -22.52 15.72
C LEU A 18 20.46 -23.63 15.86
N PRO A 19 19.31 -23.38 16.52
CA PRO A 19 18.22 -24.35 16.63
C PRO A 19 17.85 -24.97 15.27
N PRO A 20 17.43 -26.25 15.18
CA PRO A 20 17.02 -26.87 13.90
C PRO A 20 15.85 -26.14 13.19
N CYS A 21 15.12 -25.28 13.89
CA CYS A 21 14.10 -24.39 13.32
C CYS A 21 14.69 -23.19 12.55
N LEU A 22 16.01 -22.98 12.60
CA LEU A 22 16.80 -22.12 11.71
C LEU A 22 17.38 -22.91 10.53
N LEU A 23 16.67 -23.94 10.03
CA LEU A 23 16.81 -24.43 8.66
C LEU A 23 16.41 -23.29 7.71
N VAL A 24 17.33 -22.34 7.58
CA VAL A 24 17.32 -21.28 6.57
C VAL A 24 17.48 -22.03 5.27
N LEU A 25 16.38 -22.19 4.54
CA LEU A 25 16.42 -22.52 3.12
C LEU A 25 17.48 -21.61 2.50
N PRO A 26 18.48 -22.12 1.76
CA PRO A 26 19.47 -21.26 1.13
C PRO A 26 18.67 -20.22 0.34
N PRO A 27 18.67 -18.94 0.78
CA PRO A 27 17.76 -18.01 0.19
C PRO A 27 18.23 -17.86 -1.25
N PRO A 28 17.38 -18.08 -2.24
CA PRO A 28 17.73 -17.59 -3.54
C PRO A 28 18.01 -16.08 -3.42
N VAL A 29 19.03 -15.61 -4.15
CA VAL A 29 19.77 -14.33 -4.03
C VAL A 29 18.91 -13.07 -3.73
N TRP A 30 17.60 -13.10 -3.97
CA TRP A 30 16.65 -12.02 -3.72
C TRP A 30 16.14 -11.86 -2.28
N LEU A 31 16.54 -12.72 -1.33
CA LEU A 31 16.17 -12.64 0.10
C LEU A 31 17.38 -12.48 1.04
N GLU A 32 18.55 -12.13 0.52
CA GLU A 32 19.72 -11.82 1.36
C GLU A 32 19.56 -10.46 2.05
N GLN A 33 18.83 -10.50 3.16
CA GLN A 33 18.55 -9.37 4.02
C GLN A 33 19.28 -9.58 5.35
N ARG A 34 20.62 -9.57 5.27
CA ARG A 34 21.54 -9.67 6.41
C ARG A 34 22.21 -8.32 6.61
N TRP A 35 22.26 -7.85 7.84
CA TRP A 35 22.89 -6.58 8.17
C TRP A 35 23.81 -6.71 9.36
N PHE A 36 24.99 -6.12 9.21
CA PHE A 36 25.86 -5.74 10.31
C PHE A 36 25.50 -4.30 10.69
N LEU A 37 25.03 -4.11 11.92
CA LEU A 37 24.50 -2.85 12.41
C LEU A 37 25.47 -2.25 13.42
N VAL A 38 26.08 -1.12 13.07
CA VAL A 38 26.86 -0.29 13.99
C VAL A 38 26.18 1.06 14.06
N GLY A 39 25.87 1.53 15.26
CA GLY A 39 25.17 2.80 15.42
C GLY A 39 25.43 3.46 16.78
N PRO A 40 25.67 4.78 16.81
CA PRO A 40 25.94 5.49 18.05
C PRO A 40 24.67 5.67 18.90
N LYS A 41 24.85 6.07 20.16
CA LYS A 41 23.75 6.47 21.04
C LYS A 41 22.81 7.47 20.36
N ARG A 42 21.50 7.28 20.56
CA ARG A 42 20.36 8.03 19.95
C ARG A 42 20.04 7.67 18.50
N SER A 43 20.89 6.95 17.79
CA SER A 43 20.50 6.36 16.49
C SER A 43 19.50 5.22 16.68
N GLY A 44 18.84 4.79 15.62
CA GLY A 44 17.89 3.69 15.68
C GLY A 44 17.04 3.57 14.43
N THR A 45 16.10 2.63 14.47
CA THR A 45 15.15 2.38 13.38
C THR A 45 13.76 2.81 13.82
N ASN A 46 13.15 3.71 13.05
CA ASN A 46 11.79 4.15 13.29
C ASN A 46 10.81 2.97 13.14
N VAL A 47 9.60 3.10 13.69
CA VAL A 47 8.60 2.07 13.69
C VAL A 47 8.28 1.55 12.28
N HIS A 48 8.33 0.24 12.11
CA HIS A 48 8.07 -0.40 10.82
C HIS A 48 7.60 -1.84 11.01
N ILE A 49 7.16 -2.45 9.89
CA ILE A 49 6.97 -3.89 9.74
C ILE A 49 8.02 -4.33 8.72
N ASP A 50 8.63 -5.48 8.95
CA ASP A 50 9.59 -6.07 8.02
C ASP A 50 8.99 -6.29 6.62
N PRO A 51 9.79 -6.07 5.56
CA PRO A 51 9.32 -6.15 4.19
C PRO A 51 8.86 -7.57 3.85
N LEU A 52 7.92 -7.63 2.90
CA LEU A 52 7.36 -8.87 2.36
C LEU A 52 6.77 -9.83 3.42
N GLY A 53 6.54 -9.41 4.67
CA GLY A 53 6.02 -10.32 5.71
C GLY A 53 7.06 -11.32 6.22
N THR A 54 8.34 -11.07 5.96
CA THR A 54 9.44 -11.84 6.54
C THR A 54 9.45 -11.69 8.06
N SER A 55 9.98 -12.70 8.75
CA SER A 55 10.33 -12.59 10.16
C SER A 55 11.80 -12.20 10.28
N ALA A 56 12.24 -11.73 11.45
CA ALA A 56 13.63 -11.36 11.68
C ALA A 56 14.16 -11.91 13.01
N TRP A 57 15.47 -12.02 13.11
CA TRP A 57 16.18 -12.15 14.37
C TRP A 57 17.25 -11.06 14.48
N ASN A 58 17.47 -10.54 15.68
CA ASN A 58 18.47 -9.52 15.96
C ASN A 58 19.31 -9.91 17.17
N THR A 59 20.60 -10.16 16.97
CA THR A 59 21.55 -10.49 18.03
C THR A 59 22.41 -9.28 18.34
N LEU A 60 22.36 -8.82 19.59
CA LEU A 60 23.15 -7.68 20.06
C LEU A 60 24.52 -8.15 20.54
N ILE A 61 25.59 -7.62 19.96
CA ILE A 61 26.97 -7.98 20.30
C ILE A 61 27.49 -7.04 21.40
N SER A 62 27.23 -5.73 21.28
CA SER A 62 27.67 -4.71 22.23
C SER A 62 26.68 -3.55 22.33
N GLY A 63 26.69 -2.85 23.47
CA GLY A 63 25.77 -1.75 23.79
C GLY A 63 24.41 -2.24 24.30
N ARG A 64 23.41 -1.36 24.29
CA ARG A 64 22.02 -1.68 24.66
C ARG A 64 21.04 -1.08 23.67
N LYS A 65 19.96 -1.82 23.38
CA LYS A 65 18.88 -1.37 22.48
C LYS A 65 17.56 -1.33 23.24
N ARG A 66 16.82 -0.23 23.14
CA ARG A 66 15.43 -0.13 23.61
C ARG A 66 14.49 -0.52 22.48
N TRP A 67 13.66 -1.52 22.75
CA TRP A 67 12.66 -2.03 21.84
C TRP A 67 11.26 -1.58 22.23
N VAL A 68 10.44 -1.31 21.22
CA VAL A 68 9.00 -1.14 21.35
C VAL A 68 8.34 -2.00 20.30
N VAL A 69 7.41 -2.87 20.71
CA VAL A 69 6.68 -3.78 19.82
C VAL A 69 5.18 -3.64 20.06
N PHE A 70 4.40 -3.41 19.00
CA PHE A 70 2.93 -3.34 19.10
C PHE A 70 2.28 -4.67 18.70
N PRO A 71 1.11 -4.99 19.27
CA PRO A 71 0.31 -6.14 18.85
C PRO A 71 -0.08 -6.12 17.36
N PHE A 72 -0.28 -7.31 16.77
CA PHE A 72 -0.61 -7.49 15.34
C PHE A 72 -1.84 -6.72 14.84
N ALA A 73 -2.81 -6.42 15.72
CA ALA A 73 -4.04 -5.72 15.36
C ALA A 73 -3.92 -4.18 15.41
N THR A 74 -2.74 -3.64 15.73
CA THR A 74 -2.57 -2.19 15.86
C THR A 74 -2.59 -1.50 14.50
N LYS A 75 -3.52 -0.55 14.34
CA LYS A 75 -3.70 0.20 13.09
C LYS A 75 -2.53 1.17 12.85
N LYS A 76 -2.07 1.25 11.60
CA LYS A 76 -1.01 2.19 11.17
C LYS A 76 -1.29 3.63 11.57
N SER A 77 -2.54 4.08 11.50
CA SER A 77 -2.97 5.45 11.82
C SER A 77 -2.64 5.85 13.27
N TYR A 78 -2.62 4.90 14.20
CA TYR A 78 -2.29 5.18 15.61
C TYR A 78 -0.79 5.27 15.85
N ILE A 79 0.01 4.53 15.07
CA ILE A 79 1.46 4.38 15.31
C ILE A 79 2.29 5.34 14.44
N LYS A 80 1.75 5.74 13.28
CA LYS A 80 2.33 6.74 12.37
C LYS A 80 1.34 7.89 12.13
N PRO A 81 0.99 8.69 13.15
CA PRO A 81 0.32 9.96 12.91
C PRO A 81 1.22 10.79 11.99
N GLY A 82 0.68 11.35 10.90
CA GLY A 82 1.46 11.89 9.78
C GLY A 82 2.56 12.90 10.15
N ALA A 83 3.40 13.26 9.18
CA ALA A 83 4.62 14.07 9.38
C ALA A 83 4.42 15.36 10.22
N LYS A 84 3.25 16.00 10.14
CA LYS A 84 2.89 17.17 10.96
C LYS A 84 3.02 16.93 12.47
N VAL A 85 2.85 15.70 12.94
CA VAL A 85 2.90 15.33 14.37
C VAL A 85 4.30 14.84 14.76
N LEU A 86 4.90 13.97 13.94
CA LEU A 86 6.13 13.25 14.29
C LEU A 86 7.43 13.84 13.71
N GLY A 87 7.38 14.84 12.83
CA GLY A 87 8.57 15.38 12.16
C GLY A 87 9.18 14.40 11.14
N ASP A 88 10.48 14.55 10.87
CA ASP A 88 11.20 13.96 9.71
C ASP A 88 11.46 12.45 9.77
N GLY A 89 10.73 11.72 10.62
CA GLY A 89 10.77 10.25 10.62
C GLY A 89 11.98 9.64 11.32
N GLU A 90 12.71 10.39 12.14
CA GLU A 90 13.77 9.84 12.98
C GLU A 90 13.23 8.96 14.11
N ALA A 91 13.96 7.90 14.47
CA ALA A 91 13.58 7.01 15.55
C ALA A 91 13.43 7.76 16.87
N ILE A 92 14.42 8.57 17.27
CA ILE A 92 14.38 9.30 18.55
C ILE A 92 13.18 10.25 18.67
N THR A 93 12.81 10.92 17.59
CA THR A 93 11.64 11.81 17.54
C THR A 93 10.34 11.02 17.68
N TRP A 94 10.26 9.86 17.02
CA TRP A 94 9.13 8.95 17.20
C TRP A 94 9.01 8.44 18.64
N PHE A 95 10.12 8.01 19.24
CA PHE A 95 10.15 7.52 20.62
C PHE A 95 9.74 8.61 21.63
N SER A 96 10.24 9.84 21.47
CA SER A 96 9.96 10.95 22.38
C SER A 96 8.53 11.46 22.27
N LYS A 97 7.93 11.45 21.08
CA LYS A 97 6.57 11.98 20.87
C LYS A 97 5.47 10.94 21.01
N LEU A 98 5.63 9.73 20.46
CA LEU A 98 4.56 8.73 20.44
C LEU A 98 4.48 7.92 21.73
N ILE A 99 5.60 7.42 22.26
CA ILE A 99 5.59 6.50 23.41
C ILE A 99 4.92 7.09 24.66
N PRO A 100 5.11 8.38 25.00
CA PRO A 100 4.34 8.97 26.10
C PRO A 100 2.83 8.97 25.87
N GLN A 101 2.37 9.07 24.61
CA GLN A 101 0.94 9.02 24.27
C GLN A 101 0.36 7.62 24.51
N THR A 102 1.13 6.56 24.31
CA THR A 102 0.64 5.18 24.53
C THR A 102 0.39 4.84 26.00
N ARG A 103 0.82 5.71 26.93
CA ARG A 103 0.64 5.54 28.37
C ARG A 103 -0.61 6.26 28.88
N LYS A 104 -1.18 7.14 28.08
CA LYS A 104 -2.37 7.91 28.46
C LYS A 104 -3.63 7.03 28.45
N PRO A 105 -4.65 7.34 29.27
CA PRO A 105 -5.92 6.61 29.28
C PRO A 105 -6.64 6.64 27.92
N GLU A 106 -6.44 7.69 27.12
CA GLU A 106 -7.10 7.88 25.82
C GLU A 106 -6.46 7.06 24.68
N TRP A 107 -5.45 6.23 24.97
CA TRP A 107 -4.79 5.42 23.94
C TRP A 107 -5.78 4.38 23.36
N PRO A 108 -6.04 4.39 22.05
CA PRO A 108 -7.18 3.70 21.44
C PRO A 108 -7.01 2.18 21.26
N THR A 109 -5.94 1.60 21.79
CA THR A 109 -5.57 0.19 21.55
C THR A 109 -4.71 -0.33 22.69
N HIS A 110 -4.28 -1.59 22.61
CA HIS A 110 -3.39 -2.16 23.62
C HIS A 110 -2.04 -1.42 23.64
N ARG A 111 -1.46 -1.34 24.84
CA ARG A 111 -0.15 -0.72 25.05
C ARG A 111 0.94 -1.56 24.36
N PRO A 112 1.99 -0.92 23.82
CA PRO A 112 3.11 -1.67 23.28
C PRO A 112 3.89 -2.37 24.41
N ILE A 113 4.62 -3.42 24.03
CA ILE A 113 5.60 -4.06 24.89
C ILE A 113 6.91 -3.29 24.73
N GLU A 114 7.46 -2.80 25.85
CA GLU A 114 8.73 -2.09 25.90
C GLU A 114 9.75 -2.92 26.69
N PHE A 115 10.97 -3.06 26.17
CA PHE A 115 12.06 -3.75 26.87
C PHE A 115 13.44 -3.28 26.41
N ILE A 116 14.46 -3.59 27.20
CA ILE A 116 15.87 -3.36 26.85
C ILE A 116 16.48 -4.70 26.46
N GLN A 117 17.15 -4.72 25.31
CA GLN A 117 18.01 -5.80 24.87
C GLN A 117 19.44 -5.51 25.33
N TYR A 118 20.07 -6.51 25.93
CA TYR A 118 21.44 -6.49 26.44
C TYR A 118 22.39 -7.30 25.53
N PRO A 119 23.73 -7.09 25.64
CA PRO A 119 24.71 -7.86 24.89
C PRO A 119 24.53 -9.39 25.08
N GLY A 120 24.65 -10.14 23.99
CA GLY A 120 24.45 -11.59 23.93
C GLY A 120 23.00 -12.04 23.78
N GLU A 121 22.02 -11.14 23.91
CA GLU A 121 20.62 -11.49 23.71
C GLU A 121 20.25 -11.47 22.22
N THR A 122 19.44 -12.46 21.82
CA THR A 122 18.82 -12.50 20.49
C THR A 122 17.32 -12.33 20.60
N ILE A 123 16.80 -11.32 19.89
CA ILE A 123 15.37 -11.01 19.79
C ILE A 123 14.82 -11.63 18.53
N PHE A 124 13.75 -12.41 18.67
CA PHE A 124 12.94 -12.88 17.55
C PHE A 124 11.76 -11.94 17.28
N VAL A 125 11.62 -11.52 16.02
CA VAL A 125 10.55 -10.64 15.54
C VAL A 125 9.69 -11.39 14.50
N PRO A 126 8.50 -11.87 14.89
CA PRO A 126 7.54 -12.43 13.94
C PRO A 126 7.13 -11.44 12.84
N GLY A 127 7.03 -11.93 11.60
CA GLY A 127 6.58 -11.12 10.47
C GLY A 127 5.18 -10.54 10.68
N GLY A 128 5.02 -9.25 10.39
CA GLY A 128 3.76 -8.52 10.58
C GLY A 128 3.67 -7.70 11.87
N LEU A 129 4.65 -7.77 12.77
CA LEU A 129 4.70 -6.95 13.98
C LEU A 129 5.29 -5.57 13.71
N TRP A 130 4.58 -4.54 14.18
CA TRP A 130 5.14 -3.19 14.26
C TRP A 130 6.18 -3.14 15.37
N HIS A 131 7.39 -2.73 15.02
CA HIS A 131 8.47 -2.60 15.99
C HIS A 131 9.35 -1.39 15.68
N ALA A 132 9.92 -0.81 16.73
CA ALA A 132 10.87 0.31 16.68
C ALA A 132 12.03 0.03 17.62
N VAL A 133 13.22 0.51 17.26
CA VAL A 133 14.46 0.25 18.01
C VAL A 133 15.23 1.55 18.18
N LEU A 134 15.67 1.83 19.42
CA LEU A 134 16.52 2.96 19.75
C LEU A 134 17.81 2.46 20.41
N ASN A 135 18.95 2.91 19.91
CA ASN A 135 20.25 2.64 20.52
C ASN A 135 20.43 3.59 21.70
N ILE A 136 20.45 3.06 22.92
CA ILE A 136 20.60 3.88 24.14
C ILE A 136 22.07 4.08 24.52
N ASP A 137 22.96 3.27 23.95
CA ASP A 137 24.42 3.41 23.94
C ASP A 137 24.93 3.28 22.48
N ASP A 138 26.25 3.30 22.29
CA ASP A 138 26.86 2.87 21.03
C ASP A 138 26.71 1.34 20.91
N THR A 139 26.19 0.88 19.77
CA THR A 139 25.78 -0.53 19.59
C THR A 139 26.43 -1.18 18.40
N VAL A 140 26.69 -2.48 18.54
CA VAL A 140 27.08 -3.39 17.45
C VAL A 140 26.14 -4.59 17.49
N ALA A 141 25.48 -4.91 16.38
CA ALA A 141 24.53 -6.03 16.28
C ALA A 141 24.56 -6.68 14.90
N ILE A 142 24.05 -7.90 14.81
CA ILE A 142 23.78 -8.60 13.55
C ILE A 142 22.29 -8.93 13.50
N THR A 143 21.69 -8.76 12.33
CA THR A 143 20.29 -9.13 12.13
C THR A 143 20.09 -9.70 10.74
N GLN A 144 19.13 -10.60 10.62
CA GLN A 144 18.71 -11.12 9.34
C GLN A 144 17.19 -11.31 9.29
N ASN A 145 16.60 -10.91 8.16
CA ASN A 145 15.25 -11.30 7.82
C ASN A 145 15.26 -12.66 7.12
N TYR A 146 14.27 -13.48 7.40
CA TYR A 146 14.19 -14.82 6.89
C TYR A 146 12.77 -15.24 6.52
N CYS A 147 12.71 -16.16 5.56
CA CYS A 147 11.52 -16.91 5.18
C CYS A 147 11.74 -18.35 5.63
N SER A 148 10.81 -18.87 6.44
CA SER A 148 10.74 -20.29 6.80
C SER A 148 9.50 -20.91 6.18
N SER A 149 9.38 -22.23 6.26
CA SER A 149 8.16 -22.93 5.87
C SER A 149 6.90 -22.40 6.57
N THR A 150 7.03 -21.89 7.81
CA THR A 150 5.93 -21.35 8.60
C THR A 150 5.35 -20.04 8.05
N ASN A 151 6.20 -19.11 7.57
CA ASN A 151 5.75 -17.81 7.05
C ASN A 151 5.77 -17.74 5.51
N PHE A 152 6.14 -18.84 4.84
CA PHE A 152 6.33 -18.88 3.39
C PHE A 152 5.11 -18.44 2.59
N GLU A 153 3.91 -18.88 2.96
CA GLU A 153 2.69 -18.53 2.21
C GLU A 153 2.47 -17.01 2.15
N GLU A 154 2.61 -16.32 3.28
CA GLU A 154 2.47 -14.87 3.37
C GLU A 154 3.62 -14.14 2.63
N VAL A 155 4.86 -14.62 2.81
CA VAL A 155 6.04 -14.04 2.17
C VAL A 155 5.96 -14.16 0.66
N PHE A 156 5.69 -15.37 0.16
CA PHE A 156 5.58 -15.64 -1.26
C PHE A 156 4.42 -14.89 -1.89
N TRP A 157 3.28 -14.77 -1.22
CA TRP A 157 2.14 -13.99 -1.72
C TRP A 157 2.46 -12.51 -1.91
N LYS A 158 3.14 -11.89 -0.93
CA LYS A 158 3.61 -10.50 -1.01
C LYS A 158 4.71 -10.33 -2.06
N PHE A 159 5.60 -11.30 -2.18
CA PHE A 159 6.65 -11.31 -3.18
C PHE A 159 6.09 -11.43 -4.60
N LEU A 160 5.15 -12.34 -4.83
CA LEU A 160 4.43 -12.48 -6.09
C LEU A 160 3.64 -11.22 -6.47
N LYS A 161 3.15 -10.47 -5.47
CA LYS A 161 2.52 -9.15 -5.65
C LYS A 161 3.47 -8.08 -6.15
N SER A 162 4.65 -8.00 -5.56
CA SER A 162 5.62 -6.95 -5.85
C SER A 162 6.53 -7.27 -7.04
N GLN A 163 6.97 -8.51 -7.18
CA GLN A 163 8.02 -8.93 -8.12
C GLN A 163 7.66 -10.25 -8.82
N ARG A 164 6.53 -10.28 -9.54
CA ARG A 164 5.95 -11.50 -10.14
C ARG A 164 6.94 -12.37 -10.93
N LYS A 165 7.75 -11.76 -11.82
CA LYS A 165 8.71 -12.51 -12.66
C LYS A 165 9.76 -13.23 -11.82
N LEU A 166 10.26 -12.58 -10.77
CA LEU A 166 11.26 -13.17 -9.89
C LEU A 166 10.64 -14.24 -8.98
N ALA A 167 9.42 -14.02 -8.49
CA ALA A 167 8.68 -15.01 -7.71
C ALA A 167 8.38 -16.30 -8.50
N MET A 168 8.14 -16.22 -9.81
CA MET A 168 7.99 -17.43 -10.63
C MET A 168 9.31 -18.19 -10.77
N LYS A 169 10.41 -17.50 -11.09
CA LYS A 169 11.76 -18.11 -11.09
C LYS A 169 12.11 -18.74 -9.73
N ALA A 170 11.68 -18.10 -8.65
CA ALA A 170 11.81 -18.62 -7.30
C ALA A 170 11.11 -19.95 -7.10
N ALA A 171 9.85 -20.02 -7.50
CA ALA A 171 9.07 -21.24 -7.44
C ALA A 171 9.77 -22.35 -8.22
N ASP A 172 10.17 -22.10 -9.47
CA ASP A 172 10.82 -23.10 -10.31
C ASP A 172 12.11 -23.65 -9.68
N ALA A 173 12.91 -22.80 -9.04
CA ALA A 173 14.12 -23.21 -8.35
C ALA A 173 13.84 -24.14 -7.14
N MET A 174 12.69 -24.00 -6.49
CA MET A 174 12.30 -24.85 -5.34
C MET A 174 11.74 -26.22 -5.75
N LYS A 175 11.49 -26.46 -7.05
CA LYS A 175 10.78 -27.65 -7.54
C LYS A 175 11.41 -28.97 -7.09
N ASN A 176 12.74 -29.06 -7.15
CA ASN A 176 13.47 -30.29 -6.84
C ASN A 176 13.82 -30.38 -5.35
N ASP A 177 14.33 -29.30 -4.77
CA ASP A 177 14.89 -29.32 -3.41
C ASP A 177 13.83 -29.16 -2.32
N HIS A 178 12.72 -28.47 -2.63
CA HIS A 178 11.66 -28.14 -1.67
C HIS A 178 10.25 -28.32 -2.28
N PRO A 179 9.86 -29.56 -2.66
CA PRO A 179 8.62 -29.83 -3.38
C PRO A 179 7.36 -29.40 -2.62
N SER A 180 7.38 -29.44 -1.28
CA SER A 180 6.26 -28.97 -0.46
C SER A 180 6.04 -27.45 -0.56
N LEU A 181 7.11 -26.66 -0.57
CA LEU A 181 7.04 -25.21 -0.74
C LEU A 181 6.70 -24.85 -2.19
N TYR A 182 7.22 -25.61 -3.16
CA TYR A 182 6.83 -25.48 -4.56
C TYR A 182 5.31 -25.66 -4.75
N ALA A 183 4.70 -26.67 -4.14
CA ALA A 183 3.26 -26.88 -4.21
C ALA A 183 2.46 -25.69 -3.66
N VAL A 184 2.91 -25.11 -2.53
CA VAL A 184 2.30 -23.89 -1.97
C VAL A 184 2.46 -22.72 -2.95
N ALA A 185 3.64 -22.54 -3.53
CA ALA A 185 3.90 -21.47 -4.51
C ALA A 185 2.99 -21.59 -5.74
N GLN A 186 2.83 -22.79 -6.31
CA GLN A 186 1.95 -23.05 -7.46
C GLN A 186 0.50 -22.68 -7.16
N ARG A 187 -0.03 -23.14 -6.02
CA ARG A 187 -1.38 -22.78 -5.55
C ARG A 187 -1.57 -21.26 -5.44
N LEU A 188 -0.57 -20.54 -4.95
CA LEU A 188 -0.62 -19.08 -4.83
C LEU A 188 -0.52 -18.36 -6.18
N ILE A 189 0.25 -18.90 -7.12
CA ILE A 189 0.34 -18.39 -8.50
C ILE A 189 -1.01 -18.53 -9.20
N GLU A 190 -1.61 -19.73 -9.15
CA GLU A 190 -2.93 -20.00 -9.72
C GLU A 190 -4.00 -19.06 -9.16
N LYS A 191 -4.11 -19.00 -7.82
CA LYS A 191 -5.01 -18.08 -7.11
C LYS A 191 -4.83 -16.62 -7.53
N ARG A 192 -3.61 -16.21 -7.88
CA ARG A 192 -3.35 -14.84 -8.36
C ARG A 192 -3.84 -14.65 -9.78
N GLU A 193 -3.53 -15.57 -10.68
CA GLU A 193 -3.92 -15.45 -12.08
C GLU A 193 -5.45 -15.49 -12.22
N GLU A 194 -6.15 -16.31 -11.44
CA GLU A 194 -7.61 -16.29 -11.33
C GLU A 194 -8.15 -14.91 -10.92
N ARG A 195 -7.57 -14.29 -9.89
CA ARG A 195 -7.96 -12.94 -9.44
C ARG A 195 -7.73 -11.88 -10.52
N ARG A 196 -6.67 -12.03 -11.32
CA ARG A 196 -6.37 -11.11 -12.43
C ARG A 196 -7.36 -11.29 -13.57
N GLU A 197 -7.70 -12.53 -13.89
CA GLU A 197 -8.70 -12.86 -14.91
C GLU A 197 -10.07 -12.28 -14.55
N GLN A 198 -10.52 -12.51 -13.32
CA GLN A 198 -11.79 -11.95 -12.82
C GLN A 198 -11.79 -10.42 -12.87
N LYS A 199 -10.68 -9.78 -12.49
CA LYS A 199 -10.55 -8.32 -12.56
C LYS A 199 -10.65 -7.83 -14.01
N ARG A 200 -9.94 -8.47 -14.96
CA ARG A 200 -9.96 -8.11 -16.38
C ARG A 200 -11.36 -8.27 -16.99
N LYS A 201 -12.09 -9.33 -16.64
CA LYS A 201 -13.47 -9.54 -17.08
C LYS A 201 -14.40 -8.42 -16.58
N LYS A 202 -14.31 -8.07 -15.29
CA LYS A 202 -15.09 -6.98 -14.69
C LYS A 202 -14.77 -5.62 -15.30
N GLU A 203 -13.49 -5.32 -15.56
CA GLU A 203 -13.08 -4.08 -16.23
C GLU A 203 -13.65 -4.02 -17.67
N GLY A 204 -13.58 -5.12 -18.43
CA GLY A 204 -14.16 -5.18 -19.77
C GLY A 204 -15.70 -5.11 -19.78
N GLU A 205 -16.38 -5.65 -18.78
CA GLU A 205 -17.83 -5.49 -18.60
C GLU A 205 -18.21 -4.04 -18.28
N TRP A 206 -17.48 -3.42 -17.36
CA TRP A 206 -17.68 -2.02 -16.99
C TRP A 206 -17.43 -1.07 -18.17
N GLU A 207 -16.38 -1.30 -18.97
CA GLU A 207 -16.12 -0.54 -20.20
C GLU A 207 -17.27 -0.68 -21.20
N ARG A 208 -17.79 -1.90 -21.44
CA ARG A 208 -18.95 -2.13 -22.31
C ARG A 208 -20.20 -1.42 -21.79
N GLU A 209 -20.45 -1.46 -20.49
CA GLU A 209 -21.59 -0.77 -19.87
C GLU A 209 -21.47 0.75 -20.03
N MET A 210 -20.27 1.30 -19.82
CA MET A 210 -19.98 2.73 -20.01
C MET A 210 -20.16 3.19 -21.45
N VAL A 211 -19.65 2.43 -22.43
CA VAL A 211 -19.86 2.72 -23.86
C VAL A 211 -21.35 2.68 -24.21
N THR A 212 -22.07 1.68 -23.71
CA THR A 212 -23.52 1.55 -23.94
C THR A 212 -24.30 2.71 -23.34
N LYS A 213 -23.96 3.13 -22.11
CA LYS A 213 -24.55 4.31 -21.46
C LYS A 213 -24.28 5.59 -22.24
N LYS A 214 -23.04 5.80 -22.69
CA LYS A 214 -22.65 6.96 -23.50
C LYS A 214 -23.40 7.00 -24.83
N LEU A 215 -23.47 5.87 -25.55
CA LEU A 215 -24.20 5.78 -26.81
C LEU A 215 -25.69 6.11 -26.65
N LYS A 216 -26.34 5.56 -25.62
CA LYS A 216 -27.75 5.87 -25.30
C LYS A 216 -27.97 7.35 -25.01
N LEU A 217 -27.03 7.98 -24.30
CA LEU A 217 -27.10 9.40 -23.96
C LEU A 217 -26.92 10.29 -25.19
N THR A 218 -25.97 9.96 -26.06
CA THR A 218 -25.78 10.64 -27.36
C THR A 218 -27.00 10.49 -28.26
N LEU A 219 -27.59 9.30 -28.35
CA LEU A 219 -28.82 9.08 -29.12
C LEU A 219 -30.02 9.86 -28.55
N LYS A 220 -30.11 10.00 -27.23
CA LYS A 220 -31.15 10.81 -26.57
C LYS A 220 -30.99 12.30 -26.88
N MET A 221 -29.77 12.83 -26.76
CA MET A 221 -29.47 14.23 -27.10
C MET A 221 -29.74 14.53 -28.58
N GLY A 222 -29.33 13.65 -29.49
CA GLY A 222 -29.61 13.83 -30.92
C GLY A 222 -31.11 13.85 -31.23
N ARG A 223 -31.91 13.01 -30.55
CA ARG A 223 -33.38 13.05 -30.69
C ARG A 223 -33.98 14.35 -30.14
N GLU A 224 -33.47 14.85 -29.01
CA GLU A 224 -33.93 16.12 -28.42
C GLU A 224 -33.59 17.31 -29.33
N GLU A 225 -32.41 17.33 -29.96
CA GLU A 225 -32.01 18.33 -30.97
C GLU A 225 -32.91 18.26 -32.23
N GLU A 226 -33.21 17.07 -32.74
CA GLU A 226 -34.14 16.90 -33.88
C GLU A 226 -35.55 17.43 -33.56
N GLU A 227 -36.06 17.14 -32.36
CA GLU A 227 -37.36 17.66 -31.91
C GLU A 227 -37.38 19.18 -31.73
N GLU A 228 -36.27 19.80 -31.30
CA GLU A 228 -36.14 21.27 -31.23
C GLU A 228 -36.11 21.92 -32.62
N VAL A 229 -35.31 21.38 -33.55
CA VAL A 229 -35.24 21.89 -34.94
C VAL A 229 -36.58 21.77 -35.64
N GLU A 230 -37.33 20.69 -35.40
CA GLU A 230 -38.67 20.52 -35.97
C GLU A 230 -39.67 21.53 -35.40
N LYS A 231 -39.62 21.80 -34.08
CA LYS A 231 -40.45 22.85 -33.47
C LYS A 231 -40.12 24.25 -34.02
N GLU A 232 -38.84 24.58 -34.22
CA GLU A 232 -38.44 25.85 -34.83
C GLU A 232 -38.91 25.98 -36.30
N ARG A 233 -38.82 24.89 -37.08
CA ARG A 233 -39.34 24.86 -38.47
C ARG A 233 -40.85 25.07 -38.52
N VAL A 234 -41.60 24.47 -37.59
CA VAL A 234 -43.07 24.64 -37.52
C VAL A 234 -43.41 26.06 -37.04
N GLY A 235 -42.66 26.62 -36.09
CA GLY A 235 -42.82 28.00 -35.63
C GLY A 235 -42.61 29.05 -36.74
N LYS A 236 -41.57 28.89 -37.57
CA LYS A 236 -41.34 29.78 -38.73
C LYS A 236 -42.42 29.68 -39.81
N LYS A 237 -43.01 28.51 -40.02
CA LYS A 237 -44.14 28.34 -40.94
C LYS A 237 -45.44 28.96 -40.41
N GLY A 238 -45.62 29.02 -39.09
CA GLY A 238 -46.76 29.69 -38.45
C GLY A 238 -46.71 31.21 -38.60
N SER A 239 -45.53 31.83 -38.49
CA SER A 239 -45.37 33.28 -38.67
C SER A 239 -45.52 33.74 -40.12
N GLU A 240 -45.28 32.87 -41.12
CA GLU A 240 -45.52 33.20 -42.54
C GLU A 240 -46.99 33.02 -42.96
N GLN A 241 -47.86 32.43 -42.12
CA GLN A 241 -49.29 32.25 -42.42
C GLN A 241 -50.23 33.21 -41.69
N GLU A 242 -49.73 34.05 -40.76
CA GLU A 242 -50.56 35.06 -40.06
C GLU A 242 -50.49 36.49 -40.64
N GLU A 243 -49.70 36.76 -41.69
CA GLU A 243 -49.72 38.05 -42.42
C GLU A 243 -50.53 38.00 -43.74
N GLY A 244 -51.58 37.17 -43.79
CA GLY A 244 -52.30 36.86 -45.02
C GLY A 244 -53.82 37.09 -45.00
N GLY A 245 -54.34 38.15 -44.38
CA GLY A 245 -55.75 38.51 -44.66
C GLY A 245 -56.43 39.62 -43.83
N SER A 246 -56.80 40.69 -44.55
CA SER A 246 -57.71 41.80 -44.21
C SER A 246 -57.05 43.02 -43.58
N SER A 247 -57.34 44.27 -43.97
CA SER A 247 -58.05 44.86 -45.12
C SER A 247 -57.81 46.37 -45.03
N GLU A 248 -57.80 47.06 -46.17
CA GLU A 248 -58.03 48.49 -46.41
C GLU A 248 -58.11 49.46 -45.20
N SER A 249 -57.25 50.48 -45.17
CA SER A 249 -57.61 51.84 -45.61
C SER A 249 -56.73 52.95 -44.99
N SER A 250 -56.33 53.86 -45.89
CA SER A 250 -56.12 55.31 -45.68
C SER A 250 -54.88 55.87 -44.94
N ARG A 251 -54.06 56.54 -45.77
CA ARG A 251 -53.54 57.92 -45.65
C ARG A 251 -52.43 58.30 -44.63
N SER A 252 -51.30 58.65 -45.27
CA SER A 252 -50.53 59.93 -45.19
C SER A 252 -49.48 60.18 -44.10
N GLY A 253 -48.29 60.61 -44.57
CA GLY A 253 -47.25 61.35 -43.84
C GLY A 253 -45.90 60.62 -43.80
N SER A 254 -44.93 60.84 -44.70
CA SER A 254 -43.91 61.92 -44.77
C SER A 254 -42.79 61.87 -43.70
N GLY A 255 -41.53 61.74 -44.15
CA GLY A 255 -40.27 62.02 -43.42
C GLY A 255 -39.38 60.77 -43.26
N SER A 256 -38.26 60.59 -43.97
CA SER A 256 -36.95 61.30 -43.96
C SER A 256 -35.95 60.78 -42.90
N GLY A 257 -34.73 60.42 -43.35
CA GLY A 257 -33.53 60.16 -42.53
C GLY A 257 -33.16 58.67 -42.53
N SER A 258 -32.19 58.20 -43.33
CA SER A 258 -30.74 58.41 -43.32
C SER A 258 -30.02 57.70 -42.16
N ASP A 259 -28.89 57.09 -42.56
CA ASP A 259 -27.73 56.75 -41.75
C ASP A 259 -27.81 55.46 -40.92
N GLU A 260 -26.77 54.65 -40.78
CA GLU A 260 -25.44 54.45 -41.38
C GLU A 260 -24.88 53.22 -40.62
N SER A 261 -23.79 52.60 -41.11
CA SER A 261 -22.62 52.07 -40.33
C SER A 261 -22.84 51.42 -38.95
N ASP A 262 -22.11 50.41 -38.49
CA ASP A 262 -20.89 49.70 -38.88
C ASP A 262 -20.66 48.71 -37.70
N GLU A 263 -19.77 47.74 -37.93
CA GLU A 263 -19.05 46.91 -36.94
C GLU A 263 -19.79 45.76 -36.20
#